data_AF-A0A353C9B2-F1
#
_entry.id   AF-A0A353C9B2-F1
#
_cell.length_a   1.000
_cell.length_b   1.000
_cell.length_c   1.000
_cell.angle_alpha   90.00
_cell.angle_beta   90.00
_cell.angle_gamma   90.00
#
_symmetry.space_group_name_H-M   'P 1'
#
loop_
_entity.id
_entity.type
_entity.pdbx_description
1 polymer ?
#
loop_
_entity_poly.entity_id
_entity_poly.type
_entity_poly.pdbx_seq_one_letter_code
_entity_poly.pdbx_strand_id
1 'polypeptide(L)' 'MAKKIEGYIKLQIPAGKANPAPPIGPALGQHGVNIMEF' A
#
# COMPACT_ATOMS: atom_id res chain seq x y z
N MET A 1 -16.31 13.23 -12.42
CA MET A 1 -16.93 12.02 -11.82
C MET A 1 -15.94 11.45 -10.82
N ALA A 2 -16.37 11.17 -9.58
CA ALA A 2 -15.48 10.57 -8.60
C ALA A 2 -15.16 9.12 -9.01
N LYS A 3 -13.89 8.71 -8.89
CA LYS A 3 -13.48 7.33 -9.17
C LYS A 3 -14.11 6.39 -8.14
N LYS A 4 -14.49 5.18 -8.56
CA LYS A 4 -14.96 4.13 -7.64
C LYS A 4 -13.79 3.66 -6.77
N ILE A 5 -14.06 3.37 -5.51
CA ILE A 5 -13.06 2.83 -4.58
C ILE A 5 -12.79 1.36 -4.98
N GLU A 6 -11.54 1.02 -5.27
CA GLU A 6 -11.12 -0.31 -5.70
C GLU A 6 -10.89 -1.27 -4.53
N GLY A 7 -10.57 -0.76 -3.34
CA GLY A 7 -10.37 -1.55 -2.12
C GLY A 7 -9.88 -0.72 -0.95
N TYR A 8 -9.76 -1.36 0.22
CA TYR A 8 -9.18 -0.75 1.42
C TYR A 8 -7.99 -1.59 1.89
N ILE A 9 -6.87 -0.94 2.17
CA ILE A 9 -5.67 -1.57 2.71
C ILE A 9 -5.41 -0.98 4.08
N LYS A 10 -5.34 -1.83 5.12
CA LYS A 10 -5.01 -1.42 6.48
C LYS A 10 -3.64 -1.96 6.86
N LEU A 11 -2.66 -1.06 6.97
CA LEU A 11 -1.30 -1.39 7.38
C LEU A 11 -0.96 -0.62 8.65
N GLN A 12 -0.30 -1.30 9.59
CA GLN A 12 0.32 -0.67 10.75
C GLN A 12 1.82 -0.67 10.54
N ILE A 13 2.41 0.50 10.36
CA ILE A 13 3.82 0.64 10.00
C ILE A 13 4.47 1.60 11.00
N PRO A 14 5.57 1.22 11.64
CA PRO A 14 6.37 2.15 12.44
C PRO A 14 6.93 3.28 11.56
N ALA A 15 7.02 4.50 12.10
CA ALA A 15 7.57 5.64 11.38
C ALA A 15 8.97 5.31 10.79
N GLY A 16 9.19 5.66 9.51
CA GLY A 16 10.45 5.42 8.81
C GLY A 16 10.74 3.96 8.42
N LYS A 17 9.81 3.02 8.63
CA LYS A 17 9.95 1.60 8.24
C LYS A 17 9.08 1.19 7.05
N ALA A 18 8.64 2.14 6.23
CA ALA A 18 7.96 1.83 4.97
C ALA A 18 8.97 1.28 3.95
N ASN A 19 8.91 -0.02 3.63
CA ASN A 19 9.80 -0.66 2.66
C ASN A 19 9.12 -1.81 1.91
N PRO A 20 9.68 -2.32 0.79
CA PRO A 20 9.08 -3.38 -0.03
C PRO A 20 8.97 -4.75 0.62
N ALA A 21 9.46 -4.94 1.84
CA ALA A 21 9.32 -6.21 2.52
C ALA A 21 7.85 -6.45 2.95
N PRO A 22 7.47 -7.71 3.23
CA PRO A 22 6.19 -8.01 3.86
C PRO A 22 6.04 -7.24 5.19
N PRO A 23 4.85 -6.70 5.50
CA PRO A 23 3.57 -6.88 4.80
C PRO A 23 3.28 -5.85 3.69
N ILE A 24 4.13 -4.84 3.48
CA ILE A 24 3.80 -3.64 2.69
C ILE A 24 3.87 -3.91 1.19
N GLY A 25 4.99 -4.46 0.70
CA GLY A 25 5.17 -4.76 -0.72
C GLY A 25 4.07 -5.66 -1.30
N PRO A 26 3.76 -6.81 -0.66
CA PRO A 26 2.64 -7.65 -1.10
C PRO A 26 1.28 -6.95 -1.06
N ALA A 27 0.98 -6.20 0.01
CA ALA A 27 -0.32 -5.52 0.15
C ALA A 27 -0.52 -4.44 -0.91
N LEU A 28 0.49 -3.58 -1.14
CA LEU A 28 0.39 -2.52 -2.15
C LEU A 28 0.41 -3.11 -3.57
N GLY A 29 1.29 -4.08 -3.84
CA GLY A 29 1.41 -4.72 -5.14
C GLY A 29 0.17 -5.50 -5.58
N GLN A 30 -0.55 -6.16 -4.65
CA GLN A 30 -1.82 -6.83 -4.95
C GLN A 30 -2.91 -5.87 -5.42
N HIS A 31 -2.83 -4.60 -5.02
CA HIS A 31 -3.76 -3.54 -5.42
C HIS A 31 -3.18 -2.62 -6.51
N GLY A 32 -2.03 -2.98 -7.11
CA GLY A 32 -1.38 -2.18 -8.15
C GLY A 32 -0.86 -0.82 -7.66
N VAL A 33 -0.71 -0.63 -6.35
CA VAL A 33 -0.21 0.61 -5.75
C VAL A 33 1.32 0.56 -5.74
N ASN A 34 1.95 1.62 -6.27
CA ASN A 34 3.40 1.71 -6.33
C ASN A 34 3.97 2.05 -4.95
N ILE A 35 4.92 1.23 -4.47
CA ILE A 35 5.54 1.46 -3.17
C ILE A 35 6.51 2.65 -3.16
N MET A 36 7.07 3.04 -4.30
CA MET A 36 7.95 4.22 -4.36
C MET A 36 7.19 5.54 -4.14
N GLU A 37 5.86 5.51 -4.26
CA GLU A 37 4.98 6.65 -3.97
C GLU A 37 4.46 6.64 -2.52
N PHE A 38 4.80 5.61 -1.73
CA PHE A 38 4.33 5.37 -0.36
C PHE A 38 5.46 5.54 0.67
#